data_AF-A0A934ZGG6-F1
#
_entry.id   AF-A0A934ZGG6-F1
#
_cell.length_a   1.000
_cell.length_b   1.000
_cell.length_c   1.000
_cell.angle_alpha   90.00
_cell.angle_beta   90.00
_cell.angle_gamma   90.00
#
_symmetry.space_group_name_H-M   'P 1'
#
loop_
_entity.id
_entity.type
_entity.pdbx_description
1 polymer ?
#
loop_
_entity_poly.entity_id
_entity_poly.type
_entity_poly.pdbx_seq_one_letter_code
_entity_poly.pdbx_strand_id
1 'polypeptide(L)' 'MTFLTEQPLTCHACDVEIEGEPAGRGMLLFLRGDEVLREEPPLCQRCALAISMTALDRIFFEEEEG' A
#
# COMPACT_ATOMS: atom_id res chain seq x y z
N MET A 1 -12.63 31.40 1.20
CA MET A 1 -12.35 30.22 2.05
C MET A 1 -12.70 29.00 1.23
N THR A 2 -11.71 28.44 0.55
CA THR A 2 -11.89 27.24 -0.29
C THR A 2 -11.95 26.05 0.66
N PHE A 3 -13.13 25.46 0.81
CA PHE A 3 -13.26 24.17 1.48
C PHE A 3 -12.66 23.13 0.54
N LEU A 4 -11.37 22.82 0.74
CA LEU A 4 -10.81 21.57 0.26
C LEU A 4 -11.54 20.49 1.05
N THR A 5 -12.56 19.89 0.45
CA THR A 5 -13.15 18.67 1.00
C THR A 5 -12.02 17.66 1.07
N GLU A 6 -11.52 17.37 2.27
CA GLU A 6 -10.62 16.25 2.52
C GLU A 6 -11.32 15.02 1.95
N GLN A 7 -10.83 14.53 0.80
CA GLN A 7 -11.37 13.30 0.23
C GLN A 7 -11.11 12.19 1.25
N PRO A 8 -12.11 11.36 1.57
CA PRO A 8 -11.96 10.33 2.58
C PRO A 8 -10.79 9.42 2.21
N LEU A 9 -9.85 9.26 3.14
CA LEU A 9 -8.69 8.42 2.97
C LEU A 9 -9.17 6.96 2.96
N THR A 10 -9.09 6.28 1.82
CA THR A 10 -9.61 4.92 1.66
C THR A 10 -8.47 3.93 1.49
N CYS A 11 -8.58 2.78 2.17
CA CYS A 11 -7.62 1.70 2.03
C CYS A 11 -7.65 1.15 0.61
N HIS A 12 -6.53 1.20 -0.10
CA HIS A 12 -6.46 0.73 -1.47
C HIS A 12 -6.71 -0.78 -1.64
N ALA A 13 -6.53 -1.58 -0.58
CA ALA A 13 -6.68 -3.02 -0.66
C ALA A 13 -8.09 -3.52 -0.33
N CYS A 14 -8.89 -2.77 0.41
CA CYS A 14 -10.21 -3.22 0.87
C CYS A 14 -11.30 -2.14 0.84
N ASP A 15 -10.99 -0.96 0.33
CA ASP A 15 -11.88 0.20 0.15
C ASP A 15 -12.51 0.76 1.44
N VAL A 16 -12.08 0.27 2.62
CA VAL A 16 -12.53 0.77 3.92
C VAL A 16 -11.91 2.14 4.20
N GLU A 17 -12.72 3.06 4.71
CA GLU A 17 -12.26 4.37 5.17
C GLU A 17 -11.26 4.24 6.33
N ILE A 18 -10.21 5.02 6.27
CA ILE A 18 -9.15 5.08 7.27
C ILE A 18 -9.41 6.29 8.14
N GLU A 19 -9.68 6.05 9.42
CA GLU A 19 -9.73 7.10 10.43
C GLU A 19 -8.30 7.52 10.81
N GLY A 20 -7.95 8.78 10.56
CA GLY A 20 -6.62 9.33 10.86
C GLY A 20 -5.56 8.95 9.83
N GLU A 21 -4.37 8.57 10.29
CA GLU A 21 -3.23 8.26 9.43
C GLU A 21 -3.24 6.80 8.95
N PRO A 22 -2.77 6.53 7.73
CA PRO A 22 -2.65 5.16 7.24
C PRO A 22 -1.58 4.40 8.04
N ALA A 23 -1.90 3.16 8.41
CA ALA A 23 -0.98 2.30 9.17
C ALA A 23 0.22 1.82 8.34
N GLY A 24 0.13 1.94 7.01
CA GLY A 24 1.19 1.65 6.07
C GLY A 24 0.80 2.11 4.67
N ARG A 25 1.74 2.00 3.73
CA ARG A 25 1.49 2.29 2.32
C ARG A 25 1.88 1.09 1.47
N GLY A 26 1.10 0.82 0.45
CA GLY A 26 1.49 -0.12 -0.61
C GLY A 26 2.51 0.52 -1.55
N MET A 27 2.92 -0.24 -2.56
CA MET A 27 3.75 0.27 -3.66
C MET A 27 3.18 -0.25 -4.97
N LEU A 28 2.71 0.65 -5.82
CA LEU A 28 2.35 0.35 -7.21
C LEU A 28 3.46 0.87 -8.12
N LEU A 29 3.94 0.00 -9.01
CA LEU A 29 4.96 0.33 -10.00
C LEU A 29 4.33 0.25 -11.39
N PHE A 30 4.29 1.37 -12.10
CA PHE A 30 3.85 1.43 -13.49
C PHE A 30 5.08 1.62 -14.37
N LEU A 31 5.36 0.62 -15.19
CA LEU A 31 6.53 0.58 -16.08
C LEU A 31 6.08 0.87 -17.51
N ARG A 32 6.68 1.90 -18.14
CA ARG A 32 6.42 2.26 -19.53
C ARG A 32 7.73 2.54 -20.27
N GLY A 33 8.27 1.52 -20.93
CA GLY A 33 9.62 1.61 -21.49
C GLY A 33 10.62 1.86 -20.37
N ASP A 34 11.34 2.98 -20.46
CA ASP A 34 12.30 3.42 -19.43
C ASP A 34 11.65 4.26 -18.32
N GLU A 35 10.37 4.61 -18.44
CA GLU A 35 9.66 5.37 -17.42
C GLU A 35 9.15 4.46 -16.30
N VAL A 36 9.40 4.86 -15.05
CA VAL A 36 8.90 4.20 -13.85
C VAL A 36 8.11 5.21 -13.02
N LEU A 37 6.79 5.05 -12.99
CA LEU A 37 5.93 5.78 -12.05
C LEU A 37 5.71 4.92 -10.80
N ARG A 38 5.85 5.55 -9.64
CA ARG A 38 5.65 4.93 -8.33
C ARG A 38 4.50 5.62 -7.62
N GLU A 39 3.58 4.84 -7.10
CA GLU A 39 2.50 5.32 -6.24
C GLU A 39 2.52 4.57 -4.91
N GLU A 40 2.31 5.31 -3.81
CA GLU A 40 2.32 4.78 -2.44
C GLU A 40 0.93 4.89 -1.79
N PRO A 41 -0.05 4.09 -2.26
CA PRO A 41 -1.42 4.20 -1.81
C PRO A 41 -1.57 3.79 -0.33
N PRO A 42 -2.47 4.44 0.42
CA PRO A 42 -2.66 4.19 1.84
C PRO A 42 -3.29 2.81 2.10
N LEU A 43 -2.93 2.20 3.24
CA LEU A 43 -3.48 0.94 3.71
C LEU A 43 -3.98 1.07 5.16
N CYS A 44 -5.11 0.44 5.46
CA CYS A 44 -5.57 0.28 6.85
C CYS A 44 -4.68 -0.72 7.60
N GLN A 45 -4.75 -0.71 8.93
CA GLN A 45 -3.93 -1.56 9.80
C GLN A 45 -3.98 -3.04 9.42
N ARG A 46 -5.18 -3.56 9.14
CA ARG A 46 -5.38 -4.97 8.76
C ARG A 46 -4.66 -5.31 7.45
N CYS A 47 -4.80 -4.48 6.43
CA CYS A 47 -4.21 -4.74 5.11
C CYS A 47 -2.70 -4.51 5.12
N ALA A 48 -2.21 -3.47 5.80
CA ALA A 48 -0.78 -3.22 5.96
C ALA A 48 -0.08 -4.42 6.60
N LEU A 49 -0.64 -4.97 7.69
CA LEU A 49 -0.08 -6.14 8.35
C LEU A 49 -0.13 -7.38 7.46
N ALA A 50 -1.28 -7.69 6.87
CA ALA A 50 -1.45 -8.89 6.05
C ALA A 50 -0.49 -8.91 4.84
N ILE A 51 -0.35 -7.78 4.16
CA ILE A 51 0.57 -7.62 3.03
C ILE A 51 2.02 -7.77 3.51
N SER A 52 2.39 -7.10 4.61
CA SER A 52 3.75 -7.18 5.17
C SER A 52 4.13 -8.62 5.56
N MET A 53 3.22 -9.34 6.22
CA MET A 53 3.46 -10.74 6.58
C MET A 53 3.61 -11.64 5.35
N THR A 54 2.78 -11.44 4.33
CA THR A 54 2.88 -12.18 3.05
C THR A 54 4.19 -11.87 2.33
N ALA A 55 4.67 -10.62 2.37
CA ALA A 55 5.93 -10.23 1.78
C ALA A 55 7.13 -10.86 2.50
N LEU A 56 7.11 -10.86 3.84
CA LEU A 56 8.15 -11.52 4.64
C LEU A 56 8.19 -13.02 4.37
N ASP A 57 7.04 -13.68 4.38
CA ASP A 57 6.91 -15.12 4.09
C ASP A 57 7.57 -15.49 2.76
N ARG A 58 7.28 -14.72 1.70
CA ARG A 58 7.93 -14.92 0.38
C ARG A 58 9.44 -14.78 0.41
N ILE A 59 9.96 -13.77 1.10
CA ILE A 59 11.41 -13.56 1.23
C ILE A 59 12.06 -14.78 1.88
N PHE A 60 11.46 -15.29 2.97
CA PHE A 60 11.97 -16.49 3.63
C PHE A 60 11.93 -17.72 2.72
N PHE A 61 10.86 -17.91 1.93
CA PHE A 61 10.79 -18.99 0.95
C PHE A 61 11.85 -18.88 -0.16
N GLU A 62 12.13 -17.67 -0.64
CA GLU A 62 13.15 -17.44 -1.67
C GLU A 62 14.59 -17.69 -1.15
N GLU A 63 14.84 -17.49 0.15
CA GLU A 63 16.15 -17.76 0.78
C GLU A 63 16.42 -19.26 1.02
N GLU A 64 15.39 -20.11 1.13
CA GLU A 64 15.57 -21.56 1.35
C GLU A 64 15.80 -22.37 0.06
N GLU A 65 15.53 -21.80 -1.12
CA GLU A 65 15.83 -22.40 -2.43
C GLU A 65 17.19 -21.93 -3.03
N GLY A 66 17.99 -21.20 -2.25
CA GLY A 66 19.32 -20.68 -2.62
C GLY A 66 20.51 -21.56 -2.22
#